data_AF-A0A3D6DYD0-F1
#
_entry.id   AF-A0A3D6DYD0-F1
#
_cell.length_a   1.000
_cell.length_b   1.000
_cell.length_c   1.000
_cell.angle_alpha   90.00
_cell.angle_beta   90.00
_cell.angle_gamma   90.00
#
_symmetry.space_group_name_H-M   'P 1'
#
loop_
_entity.id
_entity.type
_entity.pdbx_description
1 polymer ?
#
loop_
_entity_poly.entity_id
_entity_poly.type
_entity_poly.pdbx_seq_one_letter_code
_entity_poly.pdbx_strand_id
1 'polypeptide(L)'
;PLRACAAGVIVIGRSWLVPAADGLPPRLHDRDDVVRSEIASLIEQRRAIFPVLVEGARLPDEAELPEPLRALLRFQATTIDNGGWGATMNLLVREIETVIRHHDDTRRAATSGAATGPAPAAVGQGDPRPAAELFRSGTT
;
A
#
# COMPACT_ATOMS: atom_id res chain seq x y z
N PRO A 1 16.45 -0.72 -2.67
CA PRO A 1 15.39 -1.76 -2.56
C PRO A 1 14.11 -1.13 -1.98
N LEU A 2 12.94 -1.32 -2.62
CA LEU A 2 11.66 -0.76 -2.12
C LEU A 2 11.27 -1.23 -0.71
N ARG A 3 11.90 -2.30 -0.22
CA ARG A 3 11.72 -2.80 1.14
C ARG A 3 12.05 -1.77 2.23
N ALA A 4 12.87 -0.77 1.92
CA ALA A 4 13.21 0.31 2.85
C ALA A 4 12.28 1.52 2.77
N CYS A 5 11.38 1.56 1.79
CA CYS A 5 10.47 2.69 1.57
C CYS A 5 9.30 2.65 2.56
N ALA A 6 8.90 3.84 3.03
CA ALA A 6 7.71 4.01 3.87
C ALA A 6 6.42 3.96 3.06
N ALA A 7 6.46 4.48 1.82
CA ALA A 7 5.33 4.60 0.92
C ALA A 7 5.76 4.49 -0.55
N GLY A 8 4.80 4.25 -1.44
CA GLY A 8 4.97 4.31 -2.90
C GLY A 8 3.95 5.22 -3.56
N VAL A 9 4.39 6.04 -4.51
CA VAL A 9 3.52 6.85 -5.36
C VAL A 9 3.48 6.20 -6.73
N ILE A 10 2.31 5.75 -7.16
CA ILE A 10 2.13 5.03 -8.42
C ILE A 10 1.49 5.97 -9.43
N VAL A 11 2.29 6.48 -10.36
CA VAL A 11 1.82 7.41 -11.38
C VAL A 11 1.20 6.62 -12.54
N ILE A 12 -0.06 6.91 -12.80
CA ILE A 12 -0.91 6.25 -13.78
C ILE A 12 -1.22 7.24 -14.89
N GLY A 13 -0.55 7.09 -16.02
CA GLY A 13 -0.78 7.87 -17.23
C GLY A 13 -1.59 7.11 -18.28
N ARG A 14 -1.94 7.78 -19.38
CA ARG A 14 -2.77 7.19 -20.46
C ARG A 14 -2.15 5.95 -21.10
N SER A 15 -0.82 5.84 -21.06
CA SER A 15 -0.08 4.73 -21.66
C SER A 15 0.16 3.54 -20.73
N TRP A 16 -0.36 3.58 -19.50
CA TRP A 16 -0.04 2.59 -18.46
C TRP A 16 -0.44 1.15 -18.83
N LEU A 17 -1.53 1.03 -19.60
CA LEU A 17 -2.08 -0.22 -20.11
C LEU A 17 -2.05 -0.31 -21.63
N VAL A 18 -1.28 0.55 -22.30
CA VAL A 18 -1.17 0.52 -23.76
C VAL A 18 -0.19 -0.59 -24.15
N PRO A 19 -0.58 -1.49 -25.08
CA PRO A 19 0.33 -2.48 -25.65
C PRO A 19 1.55 -1.83 -26.30
N ALA A 20 2.67 -2.55 -26.37
CA ALA A 20 3.84 -2.06 -27.09
C ALA A 20 3.57 -2.00 -28.60
N ALA A 21 4.38 -1.23 -29.33
CA ALA A 21 4.19 -0.98 -30.76
C ALA A 21 4.28 -2.25 -31.63
N ASP A 22 4.91 -3.30 -31.12
CA ASP A 22 5.04 -4.63 -31.74
C ASP A 22 3.87 -5.57 -31.43
N GLY A 23 2.84 -5.08 -30.73
CA GLY A 23 1.67 -5.87 -30.34
C GLY A 23 1.86 -6.69 -29.07
N LEU A 24 3.00 -6.56 -28.37
CA LEU A 24 3.18 -7.21 -27.07
C LEU A 24 2.21 -6.61 -26.04
N PRO A 25 1.75 -7.44 -25.07
CA PRO A 25 0.86 -6.97 -24.02
C PRO A 25 1.50 -5.81 -23.24
N PRO A 26 0.70 -4.98 -22.54
CA PRO A 26 1.23 -3.87 -21.77
C PRO A 26 2.30 -4.35 -20.79
N ARG A 27 3.36 -3.56 -20.59
CA ARG A 27 4.54 -3.95 -19.78
C ARG A 27 4.19 -4.49 -18.39
N LEU A 28 3.10 -4.03 -17.78
CA LEU A 28 2.64 -4.54 -16.48
C LEU A 28 2.23 -6.02 -16.50
N HIS A 29 1.90 -6.59 -17.66
CA HIS A 29 1.59 -8.00 -17.82
C HIS A 29 2.85 -8.87 -18.00
N ASP A 30 3.98 -8.27 -18.35
CA ASP A 30 5.26 -8.97 -18.38
C ASP A 30 5.68 -9.32 -16.94
N ARG A 31 5.94 -10.61 -16.70
CA ARG A 31 6.30 -11.11 -15.37
C ARG A 31 7.65 -10.58 -14.89
N ASP A 32 8.53 -10.24 -15.83
CA ASP A 32 9.89 -9.77 -15.57
C ASP A 32 9.98 -8.23 -15.55
N ASP A 33 8.86 -7.52 -15.72
CA ASP A 33 8.85 -6.06 -15.62
C ASP A 33 9.08 -5.59 -14.17
N VAL A 34 10.08 -4.73 -14.03
CA VAL A 34 10.51 -4.21 -12.71
C VAL A 34 9.39 -3.42 -12.04
N VAL A 35 8.66 -2.57 -12.78
CA VAL A 35 7.57 -1.75 -12.23
C VAL A 35 6.46 -2.63 -11.70
N ARG A 36 6.07 -3.68 -12.44
CA ARG A 36 5.12 -4.69 -11.95
C ARG A 36 5.60 -5.31 -10.63
N SER A 37 6.85 -5.79 -10.58
CA SER A 37 7.40 -6.46 -9.41
C SER A 37 7.49 -5.54 -8.18
N GLU A 38 7.79 -4.27 -8.41
CA GLU A 38 7.91 -3.25 -7.40
C GLU A 38 6.57 -2.87 -6.79
N ILE A 39 5.55 -2.68 -7.63
CA ILE A 39 4.19 -2.43 -7.17
C ILE A 39 3.64 -3.63 -6.39
N ALA A 40 3.81 -4.84 -6.91
CA ALA A 40 3.41 -6.06 -6.21
C ALA A 40 4.08 -6.16 -4.82
N SER A 41 5.38 -5.86 -4.75
CA SER A 41 6.12 -5.85 -3.48
C SER A 41 5.59 -4.82 -2.47
N LEU A 42 5.18 -3.64 -2.92
CA LEU A 42 4.58 -2.61 -2.06
C LEU A 42 3.24 -3.08 -1.49
N ILE A 43 2.42 -3.73 -2.33
CA ILE A 43 1.11 -4.29 -1.96
C ILE A 43 1.28 -5.42 -0.94
N GLU A 44 2.15 -6.39 -1.23
CA GLU A 44 2.41 -7.54 -0.36
C GLU A 44 2.91 -7.11 1.02
N GLN A 45 3.75 -6.07 1.07
CA GLN A 45 4.26 -5.51 2.32
C GLN A 45 3.29 -4.57 3.02
N ARG A 46 2.07 -4.38 2.47
CA ARG A 46 1.05 -3.46 2.99
C ARG A 46 1.60 -2.05 3.23
N ARG A 47 2.46 -1.58 2.31
CA ARG A 47 2.97 -0.20 2.35
C ARG A 47 1.84 0.77 2.06
N ALA A 48 2.01 2.02 2.50
CA ALA A 48 1.15 3.08 2.04
C ALA A 48 1.38 3.28 0.53
N ILE A 49 0.29 3.25 -0.25
CA ILE A 49 0.33 3.41 -1.70
C ILE A 49 -0.60 4.55 -2.08
N PHE A 50 -0.09 5.45 -2.91
CA PHE A 50 -0.81 6.61 -3.44
C PHE A 50 -0.89 6.47 -4.97
N PRO A 51 -1.98 5.90 -5.51
CA PRO A 51 -2.22 5.94 -6.95
C PRO A 51 -2.51 7.37 -7.39
N VAL A 52 -1.83 7.84 -8.43
CA VAL A 52 -1.95 9.20 -8.94
C VAL A 52 -2.29 9.14 -10.42
N LEU A 53 -3.50 9.60 -10.78
CA LEU A 53 -3.94 9.68 -12.17
C LEU A 53 -3.44 10.99 -12.78
N VAL A 54 -2.78 10.91 -13.94
CA VAL A 54 -2.27 12.08 -14.67
C VAL A 54 -2.74 12.07 -16.12
N GLU A 55 -2.67 13.22 -16.79
CA GLU A 55 -2.99 13.35 -18.23
C GLU A 55 -4.41 12.89 -18.61
N GLY A 56 -5.36 12.98 -17.66
CA GLY A 56 -6.73 12.49 -17.86
C GLY A 56 -6.84 10.96 -17.93
N ALA A 57 -5.84 10.23 -17.42
CA ALA A 57 -5.92 8.78 -17.26
C ALA A 57 -7.07 8.39 -16.33
N ARG A 58 -7.65 7.23 -16.60
CA ARG A 58 -8.61 6.59 -15.70
C ARG A 58 -7.91 5.59 -14.79
N LEU A 59 -8.53 5.28 -13.66
CA LEU A 59 -8.15 4.08 -12.92
C LEU A 59 -8.53 2.85 -13.76
N PRO A 60 -7.63 1.86 -13.89
CA PRO A 60 -7.95 0.60 -14.57
C PRO A 60 -9.09 -0.16 -13.92
N ASP A 61 -9.73 -1.02 -14.70
CA ASP A 61 -10.63 -2.04 -14.20
C ASP A 61 -9.83 -3.29 -13.77
N GLU A 62 -10.45 -4.13 -12.94
CA GLU A 62 -9.81 -5.33 -12.40
C GLU A 62 -9.30 -6.29 -13.49
N ALA A 63 -10.05 -6.41 -14.59
CA ALA A 63 -9.71 -7.26 -15.72
C ALA A 63 -8.52 -6.76 -16.55
N GLU A 64 -8.23 -5.46 -16.51
CA GLU A 64 -7.11 -4.86 -17.24
C GLU A 64 -5.79 -5.01 -16.47
N LEU A 65 -5.85 -5.32 -15.18
CA LEU A 65 -4.71 -5.47 -14.31
C LEU A 65 -4.26 -6.94 -14.19
N PRO A 66 -2.94 -7.20 -14.14
CA PRO A 66 -2.43 -8.50 -13.74
C PRO A 66 -2.80 -8.78 -12.27
N GLU A 67 -3.03 -10.06 -11.95
CA GLU A 67 -3.49 -10.50 -10.62
C GLU A 67 -2.80 -9.80 -9.43
N PRO A 68 -1.45 -9.68 -9.37
CA PRO A 68 -0.79 -9.11 -8.20
C PRO A 68 -1.06 -7.62 -7.99
N LEU A 69 -1.52 -6.91 -9.02
CA LEU A 69 -1.74 -5.45 -8.98
C LEU A 69 -3.21 -5.11 -8.74
N ARG A 70 -4.14 -6.08 -8.77
CA ARG A 70 -5.58 -5.82 -8.57
C ARG A 70 -5.90 -5.16 -7.22
N ALA A 71 -5.07 -5.41 -6.21
CA ALA A 71 -5.23 -4.75 -4.91
C ALA A 71 -5.01 -3.22 -4.96
N LEU A 72 -4.41 -2.67 -6.03
CA LEU A 72 -4.33 -1.22 -6.26
C LEU A 72 -5.71 -0.55 -6.27
N LEU A 73 -6.75 -1.27 -6.70
CA LEU A 73 -8.12 -0.76 -6.77
C LEU A 73 -8.75 -0.51 -5.39
N ARG A 74 -8.10 -0.96 -4.32
CA ARG A 74 -8.53 -0.72 -2.93
C ARG A 74 -7.97 0.58 -2.35
N PHE A 75 -7.04 1.22 -3.05
CA PHE A 75 -6.43 2.48 -2.61
C PHE A 75 -7.16 3.66 -3.25
N GLN A 76 -7.26 4.76 -2.49
CA GLN A 76 -7.83 6.00 -3.01
C GLN A 76 -6.90 6.63 -4.04
N ALA A 77 -7.36 6.73 -5.28
CA ALA A 77 -6.61 7.38 -6.35
C ALA A 77 -6.80 8.90 -6.31
N THR A 78 -5.72 9.64 -6.49
CA THR A 78 -5.72 11.10 -6.59
C THR A 78 -5.53 11.52 -8.03
N THR A 79 -6.50 12.25 -8.60
CA THR A 79 -6.38 12.80 -9.94
C THR A 79 -5.67 14.15 -9.89
N ILE A 80 -4.64 14.33 -10.71
CA ILE A 80 -3.98 15.62 -10.87
C ILE A 80 -4.28 16.15 -12.27
N ASP A 81 -5.05 17.24 -12.32
CA ASP A 81 -5.39 17.98 -13.52
C ASP A 81 -4.71 19.36 -13.57
N ASN A 82 -4.83 20.04 -14.71
CA ASN A 82 -4.17 21.32 -14.93
C ASN A 82 -4.82 22.49 -14.14
N GLY A 83 -6.09 22.36 -13.74
CA GLY A 83 -6.84 23.41 -13.05
C GLY A 83 -6.58 23.47 -11.55
N GLY A 84 -6.24 22.33 -10.94
CA GLY A 84 -6.04 22.17 -9.50
C GLY A 84 -4.66 21.66 -9.08
N TRP A 85 -3.68 21.65 -9.98
CA TRP A 85 -2.36 21.04 -9.78
C TRP A 85 -1.71 21.41 -8.44
N GLY A 86 -1.53 22.71 -8.17
CA GLY A 86 -0.79 23.17 -6.99
C GLY A 86 -1.47 22.78 -5.67
N ALA A 87 -2.79 22.95 -5.58
CA ALA A 87 -3.54 22.59 -4.38
C ALA A 87 -3.55 21.08 -4.13
N THR A 88 -3.78 20.30 -5.19
CA THR A 88 -3.82 18.82 -5.13
C THR A 88 -2.44 18.26 -4.78
N MET A 89 -1.38 18.79 -5.38
CA MET A 89 -0.01 18.37 -5.08
C MET A 89 0.37 18.67 -3.62
N ASN A 90 0.00 19.85 -3.11
CA ASN A 90 0.26 20.21 -1.72
C ASN A 90 -0.49 19.30 -0.73
N LEU A 91 -1.71 18.87 -1.06
CA LEU A 91 -2.45 17.89 -0.27
C LEU A 91 -1.73 16.53 -0.26
N LEU A 92 -1.35 16.03 -1.44
CA LEU A 92 -0.67 14.76 -1.61
C LEU A 92 0.67 14.73 -0.85
N VAL A 93 1.48 15.79 -0.97
CA VAL A 93 2.75 15.92 -0.23
C VAL A 93 2.50 15.85 1.27
N ARG A 94 1.53 16.60 1.79
CA ARG A 94 1.21 16.60 3.24
C ARG A 94 0.78 15.23 3.76
N GLU A 95 0.02 14.48 2.97
CA GLU A 95 -0.39 13.12 3.30
C GLU A 95 0.82 12.16 3.33
N ILE A 96 1.67 12.23 2.31
CA ILE A 96 2.89 11.42 2.23
C ILE A 96 3.83 11.73 3.41
N GLU A 97 4.05 13.01 3.73
CA GLU A 97 4.88 13.41 4.87
C GLU A 97 4.35 12.85 6.19
N THR A 98 3.02 12.80 6.36
CA THR A 98 2.39 12.23 7.56
C THR A 98 2.67 10.74 7.68
N VAL A 99 2.58 10.00 6.57
CA VAL A 99 2.93 8.58 6.52
C VAL A 99 4.41 8.34 6.81
N ILE A 100 5.29 9.13 6.22
CA ILE A 100 6.75 9.01 6.44
C ILE A 100 7.07 9.20 7.93
N ARG A 101 6.54 10.25 8.55
CA ARG A 101 6.74 10.50 10.00
C ARG A 101 6.29 9.30 10.84
N HIS A 102 5.09 8.77 10.58
CA HIS A 102 4.57 7.63 11.33
C HIS A 102 5.43 6.36 11.17
N HIS A 103 5.90 6.10 9.95
CA HIS A 103 6.82 5.00 9.69
C HIS A 103 8.15 5.17 10.43
N ASP A 104 8.72 6.37 10.43
CA ASP A 104 9.99 6.66 11.11
C ASP A 104 9.87 6.59 12.63
N ASP A 105 8.77 7.07 13.21
CA ASP A 105 8.46 6.93 14.63
C ASP A 105 8.36 5.45 15.04
N THR A 106 7.65 4.65 14.24
CA THR A 106 7.51 3.20 14.46
C THR A 106 8.86 2.50 14.41
N ARG A 107 9.72 2.85 13.44
CA ARG A 107 11.07 2.30 13.32
C ARG A 107 11.97 2.70 14.49
N ARG A 108 11.93 3.98 14.90
CA ARG A 108 12.70 4.47 16.05
C ARG A 108 12.29 3.77 17.35
N ALA A 109 10.99 3.59 17.59
CA ALA A 109 10.49 2.85 18.74
C ALA A 109 10.99 1.40 18.76
N ALA A 110 10.96 0.71 17.62
CA ALA A 110 11.47 -0.67 17.50
C ALA A 110 12.98 -0.78 17.78
N THR A 111 13.78 0.21 17.36
CA THR A 111 15.22 0.24 17.64
C THR A 111 15.56 0.61 19.09
N SER A 112 14.75 1.44 19.74
CA SER A 112 14.95 1.87 21.13
C SER A 112 14.54 0.77 22.13
N GLY A 113 13.47 0.02 21.82
CA GLY A 113 13.02 -1.12 22.64
C GLY A 113 13.98 -2.32 22.65
N ALA A 114 14.94 -2.38 21.72
CA ALA A 114 15.95 -3.45 21.68
C ALA A 114 17.05 -3.32 22.74
N ALA A 115 17.09 -2.23 23.52
CA ALA A 115 18.04 -2.02 24.62
C ALA A 115 17.51 -2.42 26.01
N THR A 116 16.32 -3.01 26.11
CA THR A 116 15.88 -3.70 27.34
C THR A 116 15.81 -5.20 27.05
N GLY A 117 16.91 -5.90 27.31
CA GLY A 117 16.94 -7.36 27.24
C GLY A 117 15.92 -7.99 28.21
N PRO A 118 15.39 -9.19 27.91
CA PRO A 118 14.51 -9.86 28.84
C PRO A 118 15.33 -10.38 30.05
N ALA A 119 15.01 -9.88 31.25
CA ALA A 119 15.27 -10.58 32.49
C ALA A 119 14.37 -11.84 32.57
N PRO A 120 14.79 -12.92 33.27
CA PRO A 120 14.31 -14.26 33.01
C PRO A 120 12.90 -14.53 33.56
N ALA A 121 12.31 -15.56 32.95
CA ALA A 121 10.98 -16.08 33.17
C ALA A 121 10.64 -16.37 34.65
N ALA A 122 9.44 -15.94 35.05
CA ALA A 122 8.69 -16.58 36.11
C ALA A 122 7.49 -17.31 35.48
N VAL A 123 7.52 -18.63 35.60
CA VAL A 123 6.45 -19.57 35.24
C VAL A 123 5.22 -19.32 36.14
N GLY A 124 4.04 -19.26 35.54
CA GLY A 124 2.76 -19.12 36.26
C GLY A 124 1.54 -19.33 35.36
N GLN A 125 1.12 -20.59 35.26
CA GLN A 125 -0.09 -21.17 34.68
C GLN A 125 -1.37 -20.28 34.70
N GLY A 126 -2.13 -20.26 33.60
CA GLY A 126 -3.54 -19.84 33.60
C GLY A 126 -4.11 -19.56 32.21
N ASP A 127 -4.68 -20.59 31.57
CA ASP A 127 -5.37 -20.58 30.27
C ASP A 127 -6.54 -19.57 30.20
N PRO A 128 -6.57 -18.59 29.27
CA PRO A 128 -7.77 -17.85 28.94
C PRO A 128 -8.38 -18.39 27.63
N ARG A 129 -9.54 -19.05 27.76
CA ARG A 129 -10.39 -19.48 26.65
C ARG A 129 -10.71 -18.32 25.69
N PRO A 130 -10.82 -18.56 24.37
CA PRO A 130 -11.19 -17.51 23.41
C PRO A 130 -12.63 -17.01 23.59
N ALA A 131 -12.77 -15.69 23.54
CA ALA A 131 -14.03 -14.94 23.60
C ALA A 131 -14.85 -15.08 22.30
N ALA A 132 -15.43 -16.27 22.07
CA ALA A 132 -16.33 -16.54 20.94
C ALA A 132 -17.77 -16.92 21.35
N GLU A 133 -18.13 -16.82 22.64
CA GLU A 133 -19.48 -17.14 23.12
C GLU A 133 -20.09 -16.02 23.97
N LEU A 134 -20.27 -14.84 23.37
CA LEU A 134 -21.17 -13.83 23.91
C LEU A 134 -21.86 -13.17 22.73
N PHE A 135 -22.91 -13.82 22.20
CA PHE A 135 -24.11 -13.19 21.62
C PHE A 135 -25.01 -14.29 21.04
N ARG A 136 -25.64 -15.07 21.92
CA ARG A 136 -26.93 -15.73 21.66
C ARG A 136 -27.70 -15.80 22.96
N SER A 137 -28.67 -14.90 23.15
CA SER A 137 -30.05 -15.19 23.63
C SER A 137 -30.74 -13.96 24.22
N GLY A 138 -32.04 -13.84 23.91
CA GLY A 138 -33.01 -12.86 24.38
C GLY A 138 -33.98 -12.54 23.23
N THR A 139 -34.89 -13.42 22.81
CA THR A 139 -36.16 -13.85 23.45
C THR A 139 -37.19 -12.72 23.60
N THR A 140 -38.24 -12.74 22.77
CA THR A 140 -39.63 -13.07 23.13
C THR A 140 -40.45 -13.24 21.86
#